data_AF-B7HIJ6-F1
#
_entry.id   AF-B7HIJ6-F1
#
_cell.length_a   1.000
_cell.length_b   1.000
_cell.length_c   1.000
_cell.angle_alpha   90.00
_cell.angle_beta   90.00
_cell.angle_gamma   90.00
#
_symmetry.space_group_name_H-M   'P 1'
#
loop_
_entity.id
_entity.type
_entity.pdbx_description
1 polymer ?
#
loop_
_entity_poly.entity_id
_entity_poly.type
_entity_poly.pdbx_seq_one_letter_code
_entity_poly.pdbx_strand_id
1 'polypeptide(L)' 'MKLQSEVCIVCETKRKEGIYVYNNLICHECEKDMVNTETDDPKYIYYLKQLRKLEVSYF' A
#
# COMPACT_ATOMS: atom_id res chain seq x y z
N MET A 1 2.98 -10.78 20.97
CA MET A 1 3.34 -10.90 19.54
C MET A 1 2.64 -9.76 18.81
N LYS A 2 3.37 -8.71 18.41
CA LYS A 2 2.76 -7.58 17.67
C LYS A 2 2.60 -8.03 16.22
N LEU A 3 1.36 -8.20 15.75
CA LEU A 3 1.08 -8.23 14.33
C LEU A 3 1.49 -6.87 13.78
N GLN A 4 2.66 -6.81 13.14
CA GLN A 4 3.24 -5.61 12.55
C GLN A 4 2.49 -5.17 11.28
N SER A 5 1.26 -5.67 11.12
CA SER A 5 0.46 -5.71 9.91
C SER A 5 -0.77 -4.80 10.00
N GLU A 6 -0.90 -3.98 11.04
CA GLU A 6 -2.02 -3.03 11.16
C GLU A 6 -1.68 -1.63 10.63
N VAL A 7 -0.59 -1.44 9.86
CA VAL A 7 -0.23 -0.14 9.29
C VAL A 7 -0.21 -0.23 7.79
N CYS A 8 -1.00 0.62 7.13
CA CYS A 8 -1.02 0.70 5.68
C CYS A 8 0.32 1.24 5.16
N ILE A 9 0.95 0.56 4.20
CA ILE A 9 2.22 1.01 3.60
C ILE A 9 2.07 2.28 2.75
N VAL A 10 0.86 2.55 2.26
CA VAL A 10 0.58 3.69 1.38
C VAL A 10 0.39 4.96 2.19
N CYS A 11 -0.57 4.97 3.12
CA CYS A 11 -0.89 6.15 3.94
C CYS A 11 -0.20 6.16 5.31
N GLU A 12 0.62 5.16 5.62
CA GLU A 12 1.40 5.02 6.87
C GLU A 12 0.55 5.13 8.14
N THR A 13 -0.76 4.86 8.02
CA THR A 13 -1.75 5.00 9.09
C THR A 13 -2.18 3.64 9.61
N LYS A 14 -2.49 3.55 10.90
CA LYS A 14 -3.03 2.33 11.50
C LYS A 14 -4.41 2.01 10.93
N ARG A 15 -4.56 0.82 10.36
CA ARG A 15 -5.78 0.35 9.72
C ARG A 15 -5.96 -1.13 10.07
N LYS A 16 -7.21 -1.51 10.31
CA LYS A 16 -7.59 -2.87 10.71
C LYS A 16 -8.02 -3.74 9.52
N GLU A 17 -8.27 -3.11 8.38
CA GLU A 17 -8.92 -3.72 7.23
C GLU A 17 -8.25 -3.29 5.93
N GLY A 18 -8.20 -4.21 4.97
CA GLY A 18 -7.58 -4.03 3.66
C GLY A 18 -6.98 -5.33 3.14
N ILE A 19 -6.16 -5.20 2.11
CA ILE A 19 -5.46 -6.31 1.48
C ILE A 19 -4.03 -6.41 2.03
N TYR A 20 -3.51 -7.63 2.11
CA TYR A 20 -2.13 -7.89 2.51
C TYR A 20 -1.32 -8.28 1.29
N VAL A 21 -0.21 -7.57 1.05
CA VAL A 21 0.76 -7.88 0.00
C VAL A 21 2.09 -8.19 0.68
N TYR A 22 2.51 -9.47 0.61
CA TYR A 22 3.58 -10.03 1.44
C TYR A 22 3.32 -9.78 2.95
N ASN A 23 4.18 -9.02 3.61
CA ASN A 23 4.09 -8.69 5.03
C ASN A 23 3.53 -7.28 5.28
N ASN A 24 3.03 -6.60 4.25
CA ASN A 24 2.57 -5.23 4.31
C ASN A 24 1.06 -5.14 4.09
N LEU A 25 0.39 -4.25 4.82
CA LEU A 25 -1.03 -3.95 4.65
C LEU A 25 -1.21 -2.80 3.66
N ILE A 26 -2.22 -2.88 2.80
CA ILE A 26 -2.77 -1.76 2.05
C ILE A 26 -4.23 -1.64 2.49
N CYS A 27 -4.60 -0.53 3.12
CA CYS A 27 -5.96 -0.36 3.61
C CYS A 27 -6.97 -0.23 2.48
N HIS A 28 -8.23 -0.56 2.76
CA HIS A 28 -9.30 -0.55 1.76
C HIS A 28 -9.47 0.80 1.04
N GLU A 29 -9.29 1.91 1.77
CA GLU A 29 -9.33 3.25 1.17
C GLU A 29 -8.21 3.45 0.13
N CYS A 30 -6.97 3.10 0.48
CA CYS A 30 -5.83 3.25 -0.42
C CYS A 30 -5.92 2.30 -1.62
N GLU A 31 -6.36 1.07 -1.40
CA GLU A 31 -6.61 0.10 -2.47
C GLU A 31 -7.64 0.66 -3.46
N LYS A 32 -8.79 1.11 -2.96
CA LYS A 32 -9.86 1.66 -3.78
C LYS A 32 -9.39 2.91 -4.53
N ASP A 33 -8.72 3.84 -3.86
CA ASP A 33 -8.23 5.08 -4.49
C ASP A 33 -7.20 4.74 -5.58
N MET A 34 -6.28 3.81 -5.32
CA MET A 34 -5.26 3.37 -6.27
C MET A 34 -5.86 2.70 -7.52
N VAL A 35 -6.88 1.84 -7.37
CA VAL A 35 -7.56 1.17 -8.50
C VAL A 35 -8.37 2.17 -9.33
N ASN A 36 -8.89 3.23 -8.72
CA ASN A 36 -9.66 4.28 -9.41
C ASN A 36 -8.77 5.46 -9.87
N THR A 37 -7.46 5.41 -9.65
CA THR A 37 -6.53 6.45 -10.10
C THR A 37 -6.12 6.17 -11.54
N GLU A 38 -6.43 7.11 -12.43
CA GLU A 38 -6.01 7.04 -13.83
C GLU A 38 -4.49 7.16 -13.97
N THR A 39 -3.92 6.55 -15.01
CA THR A 39 -2.45 6.49 -15.19
C THR A 39 -1.80 7.84 -15.49
N ASP A 40 -2.58 8.83 -15.93
CA ASP A 40 -2.16 10.21 -16.18
C ASP A 40 -2.29 11.12 -14.95
N ASP A 41 -2.95 10.65 -13.88
CA ASP A 41 -3.08 11.40 -12.64
C ASP A 41 -1.72 11.46 -11.90
N PRO A 42 -1.27 12.65 -11.44
CA PRO A 42 -0.06 12.79 -10.62
C PRO A 42 0.00 11.86 -9.39
N LYS A 43 -1.15 11.47 -8.82
CA LYS A 43 -1.25 10.50 -7.72
C LYS A 43 -0.80 9.10 -8.12
N TYR A 44 -0.90 8.71 -9.39
CA TYR A 44 -0.44 7.41 -9.85
C TYR A 44 1.04 7.19 -9.51
N ILE A 45 1.88 8.22 -9.71
CA ILE A 45 3.31 8.19 -9.36
C ILE A 45 3.52 8.00 -7.86
N TYR A 46 2.65 8.58 -7.03
CA TYR A 46 2.71 8.40 -5.58
C TYR A 46 2.48 6.95 -5.19
N TYR A 47 1.45 6.29 -5.72
CA TYR A 47 1.19 4.87 -5.43
C TYR A 47 2.34 3.97 -5.90
N LEU A 48 2.91 4.21 -7.08
CA LEU A 48 4.07 3.47 -7.57
C LEU A 48 5.28 3.57 -6.63
N LYS A 49 5.54 4.76 -6.08
CA LYS A 49 6.63 4.94 -5.10
C LYS A 49 6.39 4.15 -3.81
N GLN A 50 5.15 4.08 -3.33
CA GLN A 50 4.81 3.29 -2.14
C GLN A 50 4.92 1.80 -2.43
N LEU A 51 4.43 1.33 -3.58
CA LEU A 51 4.51 -0.08 -3.98
C LEU A 51 5.95 -0.55 -4.20
N ARG A 52 6.86 0.32 -4.64
CA ARG A 52 8.30 -0.01 -4.71
C ARG A 52 8.91 -0.37 -3.35
N LYS A 53 8.36 0.12 -2.25
CA LYS A 53 8.79 -0.31 -0.90
C LYS A 53 8.47 -1.79 -0.62
N LEU A 54 7.59 -2.40 -1.41
CA LEU A 54 7.28 -3.83 -1.37
C LEU A 54 8.27 -4.68 -2.17
N GLU A 55 9.18 -4.08 -2.96
CA GLU A 55 10.16 -4.84 -3.74
C GLU A 55 10.97 -5.75 -2.82
N VAL A 56 10.68 -7.04 -2.91
CA VAL A 56 11.50 -8.10 -2.35
C VAL A 56 12.78 -8.08 -3.20
N SER A 57 13.87 -7.62 -2.61
CA SER A 57 15.19 -7.69 -3.25
C SER A 57 15.48 -9.16 -3.50
N TYR A 58 15.35 -9.63 -4.75
CA TYR A 58 15.88 -10.93 -5.14
C TYR A 58 17.42 -10.82 -5.06
N PHE A 59 17.96 -11.27 -3.93
CA PHE A 59 19.37 -11.62 -3.75
C PHE A 59 19.44 -13.11 -3.42
#